data_AF-A0A0P9V019-F1
#
_entry.id   AF-A0A0P9V019-F1
#
_cell.length_a   1.000
_cell.length_b   1.000
_cell.length_c   1.000
_cell.angle_alpha   90.00
_cell.angle_beta   90.00
_cell.angle_gamma   90.00
#
_symmetry.space_group_name_H-M   'P 1'
#
loop_
_entity.id
_entity.type
_entity.pdbx_description
1 polymer ?
#
loop_
_entity_poly.entity_id
_entity_poly.type
_entity_poly.pdbx_seq_one_letter_code
_entity_poly.pdbx_strand_id
1 'polypeptide(L)'
;MAAPLKYFLDGTSNLWLTGALVGKPAGVFTSTASLHGGQETTLMSMLLPLLHHGMLIMGLPYSESALLETAGGGTPYGASHHAGADGKRALDRHETDLCRALGQRLAKTALQLDTARS
;
A
#
# COMPACT_ATOMS: atom_id res chain seq x y z
N MET A 1 -6.74 4.10 7.97
CA MET A 1 -7.01 4.99 6.81
C MET A 1 -7.69 6.27 7.26
N ALA A 2 -7.61 7.35 6.47
CA ALA A 2 -8.36 8.58 6.73
C ALA A 2 -9.85 8.44 6.33
N ALA A 3 -10.72 9.26 6.93
CA ALA A 3 -12.16 9.22 6.69
C ALA A 3 -12.57 9.33 5.20
N PRO A 4 -11.96 10.17 4.35
CA PRO A 4 -12.31 10.23 2.93
C PRO A 4 -12.06 8.91 2.19
N LEU A 5 -10.98 8.21 2.50
CA LEU A 5 -10.69 6.90 1.89
C LEU A 5 -11.69 5.84 2.38
N LYS A 6 -12.06 5.86 3.67
CA LYS A 6 -13.09 4.95 4.19
C LYS A 6 -14.43 5.18 3.49
N TYR A 7 -14.86 6.44 3.38
CA TYR A 7 -16.09 6.81 2.66
C TYR A 7 -16.09 6.34 1.20
N PHE A 8 -14.96 6.51 0.48
CA PHE A 8 -14.81 6.00 -0.88
C PHE A 8 -15.01 4.48 -0.95
N LEU A 9 -14.35 3.72 -0.07
CA LEU A 9 -14.46 2.26 -0.04
C LEU A 9 -15.88 1.79 0.33
N ASP A 10 -16.59 2.51 1.20
CA ASP A 10 -17.99 2.21 1.53
C ASP A 10 -18.93 2.38 0.32
N GLY A 11 -18.56 3.22 -0.65
CA GLY A 11 -19.25 3.38 -1.92
C GLY A 11 -19.03 2.22 -2.92
N THR A 12 -18.21 1.22 -2.60
CA THR A 12 -17.83 0.13 -3.54
C THR A 12 -18.65 -1.15 -3.41
N SER A 13 -19.77 -1.13 -2.65
CA SER A 13 -20.61 -2.31 -2.41
C SER A 13 -21.07 -3.05 -3.68
N ASN A 14 -21.36 -2.32 -4.76
CA ASN A 14 -21.72 -2.96 -6.03
C ASN A 14 -20.55 -3.75 -6.65
N LEU A 15 -19.32 -3.23 -6.56
CA LEU A 15 -18.13 -3.93 -7.04
C LEU A 15 -17.86 -5.20 -6.22
N TRP A 16 -18.15 -5.15 -4.92
CA TRP A 16 -18.06 -6.29 -4.02
C TRP A 16 -19.08 -7.38 -4.38
N LEU A 17 -20.37 -7.01 -4.49
CA LEU A 17 -21.46 -7.95 -4.83
C LEU A 17 -21.27 -8.62 -6.19
N THR A 18 -20.70 -7.91 -7.16
CA THR A 18 -20.45 -8.43 -8.52
C THR A 18 -19.11 -9.16 -8.65
N GLY A 19 -18.25 -9.15 -7.61
CA GLY A 19 -16.92 -9.73 -7.67
C GLY A 19 -15.97 -9.03 -8.65
N ALA A 20 -16.25 -7.78 -9.03
CA ALA A 20 -15.52 -7.07 -10.08
C ALA A 20 -14.02 -6.86 -9.79
N LEU A 21 -13.62 -6.90 -8.51
CA LEU A 21 -12.23 -6.72 -8.08
C LEU A 21 -11.50 -8.03 -7.77
N VAL A 22 -12.18 -9.18 -7.87
CA VAL A 22 -11.60 -10.48 -7.53
C VAL A 22 -10.38 -10.79 -8.41
N GLY A 23 -9.29 -11.18 -7.76
CA GLY A 23 -8.03 -11.53 -8.40
C GLY A 23 -7.24 -10.35 -8.99
N LYS A 24 -7.68 -9.10 -8.78
CA LYS A 24 -6.89 -7.91 -9.16
C LYS A 24 -5.82 -7.66 -8.10
N PRO A 25 -4.57 -7.36 -8.49
CA PRO A 25 -3.53 -7.06 -7.51
C PRO A 25 -3.75 -5.69 -6.86
N ALA A 26 -3.39 -5.58 -5.58
CA ALA A 26 -3.56 -4.36 -4.79
C ALA A 26 -2.36 -4.14 -3.85
N GLY A 27 -1.94 -2.89 -3.71
CA GLY A 27 -0.97 -2.44 -2.72
C GLY A 27 -1.46 -1.17 -2.02
N VAL A 28 -0.96 -0.92 -0.82
CA VAL A 28 -1.32 0.25 -0.01
C VAL A 28 -0.08 1.03 0.38
N PHE A 29 -0.26 2.33 0.61
CA PHE A 29 0.79 3.21 1.14
C PHE A 29 0.20 4.17 2.18
N THR A 30 1.06 4.72 3.04
CA THR A 30 0.61 5.64 4.11
C THR A 30 1.63 6.72 4.46
N SER A 31 1.23 7.66 5.29
CA SER A 31 2.10 8.69 5.88
C SER A 31 1.68 8.95 7.32
N THR A 32 2.65 9.11 8.23
CA THR A 32 2.39 9.36 9.66
C THR A 32 3.26 10.49 10.19
N ALA A 33 2.76 11.16 11.25
CA ALA A 33 3.48 12.24 11.92
C ALA A 33 4.60 11.75 12.84
N SER A 34 4.45 10.56 13.44
CA SER A 34 5.48 9.94 14.30
C SER A 34 5.92 8.59 13.76
N LEU A 35 7.15 8.20 14.08
CA LEU A 35 7.82 7.03 13.50
C LEU A 35 7.09 5.70 13.71
N HIS A 36 6.39 5.52 14.84
CA HIS A 36 5.63 4.28 15.10
C HIS A 36 4.13 4.53 15.32
N GLY A 37 3.66 5.74 15.03
CA GLY A 37 2.25 6.13 15.12
C GLY A 37 1.41 5.62 13.96
N GLY A 38 1.43 4.31 13.73
CA GLY A 38 0.57 3.65 12.75
C GLY A 38 1.17 3.49 11.34
N GLN A 39 2.49 3.52 11.19
CA GLN A 39 3.18 3.19 9.93
C GLN A 39 2.72 1.83 9.39
N GLU A 40 2.64 0.82 10.26
CA GLU A 40 2.27 -0.54 9.90
C GLU A 40 0.76 -0.80 10.04
N THR A 41 0.18 -0.45 11.19
CA THR A 41 -1.23 -0.79 11.49
C THR A 41 -2.22 -0.07 10.57
N THR A 42 -1.88 1.13 10.08
CA THR A 42 -2.70 1.80 9.06
C THR A 42 -2.74 1.00 7.76
N LEU A 43 -1.60 0.46 7.32
CA LEU A 43 -1.51 -0.38 6.12
C LEU A 43 -2.25 -1.69 6.33
N MET A 44 -1.98 -2.40 7.43
CA MET A 44 -2.65 -3.67 7.75
C MET A 44 -4.19 -3.53 7.78
N SER A 45 -4.71 -2.47 8.42
CA SER A 45 -6.15 -2.20 8.43
C SER A 45 -6.70 -1.78 7.06
N MET A 46 -5.90 -1.10 6.23
CA MET A 46 -6.26 -0.79 4.84
C MET A 46 -6.35 -2.03 3.94
N LEU A 47 -5.60 -3.09 4.24
CA LEU A 47 -5.65 -4.34 3.49
C LEU A 47 -6.96 -5.12 3.72
N LEU A 48 -7.59 -4.99 4.88
CA LEU A 48 -8.82 -5.71 5.22
C LEU A 48 -9.95 -5.52 4.18
N PRO A 49 -10.40 -4.31 3.84
CA PRO A 49 -11.44 -4.16 2.82
C PRO A 49 -11.02 -4.67 1.43
N LEU A 50 -9.73 -4.66 1.10
CA LEU A 50 -9.22 -5.19 -0.17
C LEU A 50 -9.28 -6.72 -0.21
N LEU A 51 -9.01 -7.37 0.92
CA LEU A 51 -9.22 -8.82 1.09
C LEU A 51 -10.70 -9.19 0.97
N HIS A 52 -11.61 -8.40 1.56
CA HIS A 52 -13.06 -8.61 1.39
C HIS A 52 -13.51 -8.50 -0.07
N HIS A 53 -12.84 -7.66 -0.88
CA HIS A 53 -13.03 -7.56 -2.33
C HIS A 53 -12.38 -8.70 -3.14
N GLY A 54 -11.70 -9.64 -2.50
CA GLY A 54 -11.03 -10.76 -3.15
C GLY A 54 -9.78 -10.36 -3.95
N MET A 55 -9.16 -9.22 -3.63
CA MET A 55 -7.96 -8.74 -4.31
C MET A 55 -6.71 -9.51 -3.87
N LEU A 56 -5.69 -9.53 -4.72
CA LEU A 56 -4.39 -10.14 -4.41
C LEU A 56 -3.49 -9.10 -3.75
N ILE A 57 -3.22 -9.28 -2.45
CA ILE A 57 -2.47 -8.30 -1.67
C ILE A 57 -0.98 -8.37 -1.94
N MET A 58 -0.38 -7.20 -2.18
CA MET A 58 1.03 -7.02 -2.50
C MET A 58 1.66 -6.05 -1.50
N GLY A 59 2.67 -6.53 -0.77
CA GLY A 59 3.56 -5.70 0.06
C GLY A 59 4.94 -5.53 -0.56
N LEU A 60 5.88 -5.03 0.24
CA LEU A 60 7.30 -4.90 -0.10
C LEU A 60 8.07 -6.12 0.43
N PRO A 61 8.77 -6.88 -0.43
CA PRO A 61 9.64 -7.95 0.02
C PRO A 61 10.97 -7.40 0.56
N TYR A 62 11.57 -8.08 1.53
CA TYR A 62 12.91 -7.74 2.06
C TYR A 62 14.07 -7.92 1.05
N SER A 63 13.79 -8.36 -0.19
CA SER A 63 14.74 -8.21 -1.29
C SER A 63 15.02 -6.74 -1.62
N GLU A 64 14.13 -5.82 -1.22
CA GLU A 64 14.38 -4.38 -1.23
C GLU A 64 15.22 -4.00 0.00
N SER A 65 16.55 -3.91 -0.15
CA SER A 65 17.47 -3.65 0.98
C SER A 65 17.18 -2.37 1.74
N ALA A 66 16.55 -1.38 1.09
CA ALA A 66 16.09 -0.14 1.71
C ALA A 66 15.13 -0.37 2.90
N LEU A 67 14.44 -1.52 3.00
CA LEU A 67 13.64 -1.88 4.18
C LEU A 67 14.51 -2.11 5.42
N LEU A 68 15.73 -2.61 5.26
CA LEU A 68 16.67 -2.85 6.36
C LEU A 68 17.45 -1.58 6.74
N GLU A 69 17.58 -0.65 5.79
CA GLU A 69 18.42 0.56 5.91
C GLU A 69 17.61 1.82 6.28
N THR A 70 16.28 1.79 6.15
CA THR A 70 15.45 2.97 6.39
C THR A 70 15.46 3.42 7.86
N ALA A 71 15.56 4.74 8.05
CA ALA A 71 15.39 5.41 9.35
C ALA A 71 14.10 6.27 9.40
N GLY A 72 13.33 6.27 8.31
CA GLY A 72 12.07 6.99 8.16
C GLY A 72 10.91 6.01 7.96
N GLY A 73 10.09 6.26 6.93
CA GLY A 73 9.07 5.32 6.49
C GLY A 73 9.62 4.14 5.67
N GLY A 74 8.75 3.17 5.41
CA GLY A 74 9.07 1.89 4.79
C GLY A 74 8.64 0.73 5.69
N THR A 75 7.75 -0.14 5.20
CA THR A 75 7.33 -1.35 5.90
C THR A 75 7.14 -2.51 4.91
N PRO A 76 7.22 -3.78 5.34
CA PRO A 76 6.90 -4.89 4.45
C PRO A 76 5.42 -4.92 4.01
N TYR A 77 4.52 -4.21 4.71
CA TYR A 77 3.09 -4.17 4.40
C TYR A 77 2.72 -3.16 3.29
N GLY A 78 3.66 -2.26 2.95
CA GLY A 78 3.45 -1.19 2.00
C GLY A 78 4.45 -0.05 2.20
N ALA A 79 4.60 0.77 1.17
CA ALA A 79 5.45 1.95 1.23
C ALA A 79 4.85 2.97 2.23
N SER A 80 5.70 3.67 2.95
CA SER A 80 5.22 4.67 3.89
C SER A 80 6.19 5.81 4.07
N HIS A 81 5.70 6.92 4.61
CA HIS A 81 6.46 8.13 4.86
C HIS A 81 6.32 8.59 6.31
N HIS A 82 7.41 9.03 6.91
CA HIS A 82 7.41 9.74 8.18
C HIS A 82 7.48 11.25 7.92
N ALA A 83 6.35 11.95 8.04
CA ALA A 83 6.23 13.38 7.73
C ALA A 83 6.69 14.31 8.85
N GLY A 84 6.95 13.77 10.05
CA GLY A 84 7.28 14.55 11.24
C GLY A 84 6.05 15.24 11.86
N ALA A 85 6.22 15.77 13.07
CA ALA A 85 5.13 16.34 13.86
C ALA A 85 4.43 17.54 13.19
N ASP A 86 5.17 18.33 12.40
CA ASP A 86 4.65 19.48 11.66
C ASP A 86 4.28 19.14 10.20
N GLY A 87 4.46 17.88 9.79
CA GLY A 87 4.16 17.40 8.44
C GLY A 87 5.08 17.94 7.34
N LYS A 88 6.24 18.52 7.70
CA LYS A 88 7.14 19.19 6.73
C LYS A 88 8.39 18.40 6.36
N ARG A 89 8.63 17.25 7.00
CA ARG A 89 9.78 16.40 6.62
C ARG A 89 9.56 15.92 5.18
N ALA A 90 10.54 16.16 4.31
CA ALA A 90 10.49 15.69 2.95
C ALA A 90 10.72 14.17 2.87
N LEU A 91 10.27 13.56 1.77
CA LEU A 91 10.60 12.18 1.43
C LEU A 91 12.12 12.01 1.34
N ASP A 92 12.64 10.99 2.00
CA ASP A 92 14.04 10.60 1.84
C ASP A 92 14.23 9.61 0.68
N ARG A 93 15.49 9.22 0.45
CA ARG A 93 15.86 8.28 -0.62
C ARG A 93 15.22 6.91 -0.43
N HIS A 94 15.27 6.35 0.78
CA HIS A 94 14.72 5.01 1.05
C HIS A 94 13.20 4.99 0.90
N GLU A 95 12.49 6.00 1.43
CA GLU A 95 11.04 6.14 1.27
C GLU A 95 10.65 6.24 -0.22
N THR A 96 11.43 6.97 -1.01
CA THR A 96 11.21 7.12 -2.45
C THR A 96 11.47 5.81 -3.20
N ASP A 97 12.57 5.14 -2.90
CA ASP A 97 12.96 3.89 -3.57
C ASP A 97 11.98 2.76 -3.25
N LEU A 98 11.54 2.64 -2.00
CA LEU A 98 10.52 1.68 -1.57
C LEU A 98 9.16 1.96 -2.21
N CYS A 99 8.77 3.23 -2.33
CA CYS A 99 7.54 3.60 -3.04
C CYS A 99 7.58 3.19 -4.52
N ARG A 100 8.71 3.43 -5.20
CA ARG A 100 8.92 2.99 -6.58
C ARG A 100 8.91 1.48 -6.72
N ALA A 101 9.60 0.76 -5.82
CA ALA A 101 9.64 -0.70 -5.83
C ALA A 101 8.24 -1.32 -5.68
N LEU A 102 7.42 -0.79 -4.76
CA LEU A 102 6.03 -1.24 -4.61
C LEU A 102 5.22 -1.00 -5.89
N GLY A 103 5.33 0.18 -6.49
CA GLY A 103 4.65 0.52 -7.74
C GLY A 103 5.06 -0.37 -8.91
N GLN A 104 6.36 -0.61 -9.08
CA GLN A 104 6.90 -1.49 -10.12
C GLN A 104 6.42 -2.93 -9.94
N ARG A 105 6.46 -3.45 -8.70
CA ARG A 105 5.96 -4.79 -8.37
C ARG A 105 4.47 -4.92 -8.69
N LEU A 106 3.66 -3.96 -8.25
CA LEU A 106 2.22 -3.94 -8.51
C LEU A 106 1.91 -3.92 -10.01
N ALA A 107 2.54 -3.02 -10.76
CA ALA A 107 2.35 -2.88 -12.20
C ALA A 107 2.78 -4.15 -12.96
N LYS A 108 3.94 -4.73 -12.63
CA LYS A 108 4.43 -5.96 -13.24
C LYS A 108 3.46 -7.12 -13.00
N THR A 109 2.97 -7.28 -11.77
CA THR A 109 1.99 -8.33 -11.46
C THR A 109 0.67 -8.10 -12.18
N ALA A 110 0.19 -6.85 -12.28
CA ALA A 110 -1.01 -6.54 -13.04
C ALA A 110 -0.87 -6.94 -14.52
N LEU A 111 0.25 -6.59 -15.17
CA LEU A 111 0.53 -6.98 -16.55
C LEU A 111 0.57 -8.49 -16.74
N GLN A 112 1.24 -9.22 -15.84
CA GLN A 112 1.33 -10.68 -15.91
C GLN A 112 -0.03 -11.36 -15.77
N LEU A 113 -0.90 -10.85 -14.90
CA LEU A 113 -2.24 -11.39 -14.70
C LEU A 113 -3.20 -11.03 -15.85
N ASP A 114 -2.96 -9.91 -16.54
CA ASP A 114 -3.76 -9.49 -17.70
C ASP A 114 -3.47 -10.38 -18.92
N THR A 115 -2.20 -10.69 -19.17
CA THR A 115 -1.80 -11.61 -20.25
C THR A 115 -2.33 -13.04 -20.04
N ALA A 116 -2.60 -13.45 -18.80
CA ALA A 116 -3.16 -14.77 -18.48
C ALA A 116 -4.70 -14.83 -18.62
N ARG A 117 -5.37 -13.69 -18.78
CA ARG A 117 -6.83 -13.57 -18.95
C ARG A 117 -7.25 -13.33 -20.41
N SER A 118 -6.28 -13.11 -21.30
CA SER A 118 -6.46 -12.97 -22.75
C SER A 118 -6.21 -14.29 -23.47
#